data_AF-A0A2N1T9Z4-F1
#
_entry.id   AF-A0A2N1T9Z4-F1
#
_cell.length_a   1.000
_cell.length_b   1.000
_cell.length_c   1.000
_cell.angle_alpha   90.00
_cell.angle_beta   90.00
_cell.angle_gamma   90.00
#
_symmetry.space_group_name_H-M   'P 1'
#
loop_
_entity.id
_entity.type
_entity.pdbx_description
1 polymer ?
#
loop_
_entity_poly.entity_id
_entity_poly.type
_entity_poly.pdbx_seq_one_letter_code
_entity_poly.pdbx_strand_id
1 'polypeptide(L)'
;MQIVKLIFPLIFLALSGESGCERADLFNEMNGPAVMTDAKAITSFSFTTLGITATIDDIAYAITATVPYGTDVTAMVASFATTGASVHIGATLQISGSTPNDFSSPVTYTVTAGDGSMQDYSVTVNIAAGTPYEILHDTGSNSAWFGGDANYAGGRNVGQGQSVLIDQDIILESFSISMATPFANNVDSSTGDVTLRLIIRNAGGVMLDSIDLVVPASYSGGWITWTPINMSVASGTTLIFTAYLVGGYDTNELTAYIDANLVTDSYSNGRRYDINGAYTDAAMETWSNWGTQDYDLHFWLQGMIP
;
A
#
# COMPACT_ATOMS: atom_id res chain seq x y z
N MET A 1 14.60 -23.13 49.79
CA MET A 1 15.77 -22.57 49.11
C MET A 1 15.31 -21.28 48.45
N GLN A 2 15.66 -20.05 48.81
CA GLN A 2 16.47 -19.47 49.87
C GLN A 2 15.89 -18.05 50.05
N ILE A 3 15.43 -17.72 51.26
CA ILE A 3 14.94 -16.38 51.62
C ILE A 3 16.19 -15.55 51.92
N VAL A 4 16.46 -14.51 51.13
CA VAL A 4 17.54 -13.56 51.42
C VAL A 4 16.96 -12.43 52.27
N LYS A 5 17.15 -12.53 53.58
CA LYS A 5 17.03 -11.41 54.53
C LYS A 5 18.26 -10.51 54.37
N LEU A 6 18.10 -9.29 53.90
CA LEU A 6 19.12 -8.24 54.10
C LEU A 6 18.97 -7.69 55.52
N ILE A 7 19.97 -7.98 56.36
CA ILE A 7 20.17 -7.39 57.68
C ILE A 7 21.17 -6.25 57.50
N PHE A 8 20.76 -5.01 57.78
CA PHE A 8 21.68 -3.88 57.93
C PHE A 8 22.19 -3.81 59.38
N PRO A 9 23.49 -3.53 59.62
CA PRO A 9 24.01 -3.46 60.98
C PRO A 9 23.63 -2.15 61.64
N LEU A 10 23.11 -2.26 62.87
CA LEU A 10 22.79 -1.17 63.76
C LEU A 10 24.11 -0.64 64.38
N ILE A 11 24.61 0.50 63.89
CA ILE A 11 25.69 1.24 64.55
C ILE A 11 25.06 2.13 65.62
N PHE A 12 25.25 1.77 66.88
CA PHE A 12 24.86 2.55 68.04
C PHE A 12 26.04 3.44 68.44
N LEU A 13 26.03 4.71 68.04
CA LEU A 13 26.97 5.72 68.53
C LEU A 13 26.24 6.58 69.58
N ALA A 14 26.57 6.36 70.85
CA ALA A 14 26.09 7.19 71.94
C ALA A 14 26.87 8.51 71.95
N LEU A 15 26.17 9.64 71.73
CA LEU A 15 26.65 10.95 72.14
C LEU A 15 25.72 11.51 73.23
N SER A 16 26.35 11.94 74.31
CA SER A 16 25.80 12.62 75.47
C SER A 16 25.00 13.85 75.08
N GLY A 17 23.93 14.10 75.84
CA GLY A 17 22.92 15.09 75.50
C GLY A 17 23.39 16.54 75.58
N GLU A 18 22.68 17.36 74.81
CA GLU A 18 22.35 18.72 75.17
C GLU A 18 20.89 18.97 74.83
N SER A 19 20.23 19.63 75.77
CA SER A 19 18.85 20.05 75.76
C SER A 19 18.62 21.05 74.62
N GLY A 20 17.73 20.73 73.69
CA GLY A 20 17.38 21.65 72.61
C GLY A 20 16.27 21.09 71.74
N CYS A 21 15.10 21.70 71.85
CA CYS A 21 13.95 21.45 71.01
C CYS A 21 14.29 21.86 69.56
N GLU A 22 14.53 20.91 68.64
CA GLU A 22 14.56 21.16 67.17
C GLU A 22 14.79 19.88 66.32
N ARG A 23 14.19 18.75 66.69
CA ARG A 23 14.29 17.51 65.88
C ARG A 23 12.95 16.92 65.48
N ALA A 24 11.95 17.78 65.30
CA ALA A 24 10.65 17.43 64.72
C ALA A 24 10.48 17.97 63.29
N ASP A 25 11.33 18.88 62.80
CA ASP A 25 11.09 19.58 61.53
C ASP A 25 11.83 19.00 60.32
N LEU A 26 12.78 18.07 60.49
CA LEU A 26 13.54 17.50 59.36
C LEU A 26 12.92 16.26 58.70
N PHE A 27 11.82 15.73 59.25
CA PHE A 27 11.04 14.65 58.59
C PHE A 27 9.75 15.18 57.93
N ASN A 28 9.49 16.48 57.97
CA ASN A 28 8.27 17.09 57.41
C ASN A 28 8.49 17.78 56.05
N GLU A 29 9.72 17.89 55.56
CA GLU A 29 10.01 18.51 54.26
C GLU A 29 10.17 17.52 53.10
N MET A 30 10.25 16.21 53.37
CA MET A 30 10.23 15.17 52.31
C MET A 30 8.81 14.68 51.95
N ASN A 31 7.77 15.19 52.63
CA ASN A 31 6.36 14.82 52.41
C ASN A 31 5.45 16.06 52.29
N GLY A 32 5.94 17.17 51.73
CA GLY A 32 5.04 18.22 51.27
C GLY A 32 4.07 17.64 50.23
N PRO A 33 2.77 18.01 50.22
CA PRO A 33 1.85 17.51 49.21
C PRO A 33 2.46 17.82 47.84
N ALA A 34 2.65 16.79 47.02
CA ALA A 34 3.10 16.98 45.64
C ALA A 34 2.18 18.00 44.99
N VAL A 35 2.73 19.12 44.52
CA VAL A 35 1.94 20.13 43.81
C VAL A 35 1.61 19.53 42.46
N MET A 36 0.41 18.97 42.38
CA MET A 36 -0.14 18.44 41.14
C MET A 36 -0.45 19.61 40.21
N THR A 37 0.08 19.57 38.98
CA THR A 37 -0.10 20.63 37.99
C THR A 37 -1.37 20.41 37.16
N ASP A 38 -1.95 21.48 36.65
CA ASP A 38 -3.11 21.48 35.74
C ASP A 38 -2.70 21.42 34.26
N ALA A 39 -1.40 21.24 33.98
CA ALA A 39 -0.85 21.20 32.63
C ALA A 39 -1.33 19.93 31.90
N LYS A 40 -1.95 20.11 30.73
CA LYS A 40 -2.60 19.04 29.95
C LYS A 40 -2.67 19.37 28.46
N ALA A 41 -1.61 19.98 27.94
CA ALA A 41 -1.53 20.33 26.53
C ALA A 41 -0.88 19.22 25.71
N ILE A 42 -1.28 19.06 24.46
CA ILE A 42 -0.48 18.35 23.44
C ILE A 42 0.35 19.43 22.73
N THR A 43 1.68 19.32 22.79
CA THR A 43 2.59 20.37 22.29
C THR A 43 3.21 20.03 20.93
N SER A 44 3.12 18.77 20.50
CA SER A 44 3.47 18.34 19.15
C SER A 44 2.69 17.09 18.78
N PHE A 45 2.38 16.92 17.50
CA PHE A 45 1.74 15.72 16.97
C PHE A 45 2.20 15.49 15.52
N SER A 46 2.65 14.28 15.19
CA SER A 46 3.20 13.94 13.87
C SER A 46 3.05 12.47 13.51
N PHE A 47 3.07 12.16 12.21
CA PHE A 47 3.21 10.82 11.66
C PHE A 47 4.61 10.70 11.05
N THR A 48 5.58 10.32 11.89
CA THR A 48 7.01 10.39 11.58
C THR A 48 7.42 9.51 10.40
N THR A 49 6.78 8.35 10.22
CA THR A 49 7.00 7.45 9.08
C THR A 49 6.63 8.08 7.74
N LEU A 50 5.69 9.03 7.73
CA LEU A 50 5.23 9.76 6.56
C LEU A 50 5.84 11.17 6.46
N GLY A 51 6.66 11.59 7.44
CA GLY A 51 7.20 12.95 7.50
C GLY A 51 6.16 14.05 7.71
N ILE A 52 4.94 13.71 8.16
CA ILE A 52 3.84 14.66 8.33
C ILE A 52 3.83 15.21 9.76
N THR A 53 3.81 16.55 9.89
CA THR A 53 3.57 17.23 11.17
C THR A 53 2.16 17.82 11.17
N ALA A 54 1.39 17.52 12.21
CA ALA A 54 0.03 18.03 12.35
C ALA A 54 0.02 19.48 12.86
N THR A 55 -1.04 20.21 12.52
CA THR A 55 -1.32 21.54 13.06
C THR A 55 -2.15 21.40 14.33
N ILE A 56 -1.74 22.07 15.41
CA ILE A 56 -2.45 22.08 16.69
C ILE A 56 -3.10 23.46 16.88
N ASP A 57 -4.41 23.47 17.06
CA ASP A 57 -5.17 24.63 17.49
C ASP A 57 -5.50 24.48 18.98
N ASP A 58 -4.74 25.18 19.83
CA ASP A 58 -4.90 25.13 21.29
C ASP A 58 -6.15 25.86 21.79
N ILE A 59 -6.82 26.67 20.95
CA ILE A 59 -8.06 27.35 21.33
C ILE A 59 -9.25 26.43 21.08
N ALA A 60 -9.27 25.75 19.94
CA ALA A 60 -10.31 24.80 19.57
C ALA A 60 -10.08 23.37 20.09
N TYR A 61 -8.87 23.10 20.61
CA TYR A 61 -8.37 21.76 20.95
C TYR A 61 -8.53 20.77 19.78
N ALA A 62 -8.17 21.24 18.58
CA ALA A 62 -8.23 20.47 17.36
C ALA A 62 -6.81 20.19 16.83
N ILE A 63 -6.57 18.97 16.38
CA ILE A 63 -5.32 18.56 15.74
C ILE A 63 -5.65 18.09 14.34
N THR A 64 -5.00 18.66 13.34
CA THR A 64 -5.29 18.35 11.94
C THR A 64 -4.02 17.95 11.19
N ALA A 65 -4.07 16.84 10.48
CA ALA A 65 -3.00 16.38 9.60
C ALA A 65 -3.57 16.06 8.22
N THR A 66 -2.76 16.24 7.18
CA THR A 66 -3.09 15.78 5.82
C THR A 66 -2.04 14.76 5.40
N VAL A 67 -2.47 13.58 4.97
CA VAL A 67 -1.62 12.49 4.48
C VAL A 67 -1.74 12.34 2.95
N PRO A 68 -0.72 11.81 2.26
CA PRO A 68 -0.78 11.57 0.82
C PRO A 68 -1.93 10.65 0.40
N TYR A 69 -2.33 10.71 -0.86
CA TYR A 69 -3.37 9.83 -1.41
C TYR A 69 -2.98 8.36 -1.24
N GLY A 70 -3.98 7.51 -0.97
CA GLY A 70 -3.82 6.08 -0.75
C GLY A 70 -3.13 5.68 0.56
N THR A 71 -2.82 6.62 1.45
CA THR A 71 -2.36 6.29 2.81
C THR A 71 -3.43 5.47 3.55
N ASP A 72 -3.05 4.31 4.07
CA ASP A 72 -3.91 3.54 4.97
C ASP A 72 -4.00 4.23 6.34
N VAL A 73 -5.17 4.77 6.64
CA VAL A 73 -5.46 5.50 7.89
C VAL A 73 -6.02 4.61 9.01
N THR A 74 -6.21 3.31 8.77
CA THR A 74 -6.88 2.40 9.72
C THR A 74 -5.99 1.93 10.87
N ALA A 75 -4.66 2.11 10.75
CA ALA A 75 -3.69 1.67 11.75
C ALA A 75 -2.45 2.58 11.82
N MET A 76 -2.64 3.88 11.97
CA MET A 76 -1.53 4.84 12.02
C MET A 76 -0.97 5.02 13.42
N VAL A 77 0.37 5.11 13.52
CA VAL A 77 1.08 5.37 14.77
C VAL A 77 1.53 6.84 14.81
N ALA A 78 0.94 7.61 15.73
CA ALA A 78 1.29 9.01 15.94
C ALA A 78 2.44 9.16 16.97
N SER A 79 3.33 10.13 16.73
CA SER A 79 4.30 10.64 17.71
C SER A 79 3.80 11.97 18.24
N PHE A 80 3.69 12.10 19.55
CA PHE A 80 3.24 13.31 20.22
C PHE A 80 4.05 13.62 21.48
N ALA A 81 4.00 14.88 21.90
CA ALA A 81 4.51 15.36 23.19
C ALA A 81 3.38 16.01 23.97
N THR A 82 3.37 15.84 25.29
CA THR A 82 2.33 16.40 26.16
C THR A 82 2.94 16.94 27.45
N THR A 83 2.28 17.94 28.03
CA THR A 83 2.55 18.42 29.40
C THR A 83 1.74 17.69 30.47
N GLY A 84 0.76 16.87 30.06
CA GLY A 84 -0.05 16.06 30.96
C GLY A 84 0.67 14.83 31.49
N ALA A 85 0.06 14.20 32.50
CA ALA A 85 0.56 12.98 33.12
C ALA A 85 0.28 11.73 32.27
N SER A 86 -0.82 11.71 31.50
CA SER A 86 -1.16 10.60 30.60
C SER A 86 -2.09 11.04 29.47
N VAL A 87 -2.16 10.24 28.40
CA VAL A 87 -3.02 10.47 27.24
C VAL A 87 -3.78 9.19 26.91
N HIS A 88 -5.08 9.28 26.70
CA HIS A 88 -5.94 8.13 26.39
C HIS A 88 -6.81 8.38 25.16
N ILE A 89 -7.21 7.31 24.48
CA ILE A 89 -8.37 7.29 23.58
C ILE A 89 -9.37 6.33 24.21
N GLY A 90 -10.51 6.85 24.66
CA GLY A 90 -11.44 6.08 25.50
C GLY A 90 -10.72 5.53 26.74
N ALA A 91 -10.69 4.21 26.89
CA ALA A 91 -9.98 3.53 28.00
C ALA A 91 -8.53 3.15 27.66
N THR A 92 -8.07 3.33 26.42
CA THR A 92 -6.78 2.84 25.95
C THR A 92 -5.70 3.89 26.15
N LEU A 93 -4.68 3.57 26.95
CA LEU A 93 -3.49 4.40 27.13
C LEU A 93 -2.73 4.55 25.81
N GLN A 94 -2.41 5.78 25.44
CA GLN A 94 -1.65 6.11 24.24
C GLN A 94 -0.17 6.29 24.58
N ILE A 95 0.67 5.47 23.95
CA ILE A 95 2.13 5.59 24.00
C ILE A 95 2.59 6.21 22.68
N SER A 96 3.19 7.40 22.78
CA SER A 96 3.77 8.15 21.66
C SER A 96 4.72 7.28 20.84
N GLY A 97 4.51 7.25 19.53
CA GLY A 97 5.31 6.48 18.58
C GLY A 97 5.12 4.96 18.64
N SER A 98 4.13 4.46 19.40
CA SER A 98 3.92 3.01 19.56
C SER A 98 2.47 2.54 19.39
N THR A 99 1.48 3.36 19.72
CA THR A 99 0.08 2.91 19.73
C THR A 99 -0.60 3.21 18.37
N PRO A 100 -1.05 2.19 17.62
CA PRO A 100 -1.77 2.39 16.37
C PRO A 100 -3.23 2.75 16.64
N ASN A 101 -3.78 3.65 15.82
CA ASN A 101 -5.19 4.03 15.88
C ASN A 101 -5.79 4.14 14.47
N ASP A 102 -7.11 3.95 14.39
CA ASP A 102 -7.89 4.16 13.17
C ASP A 102 -8.36 5.62 13.10
N PHE A 103 -7.91 6.32 12.07
CA PHE A 103 -8.26 7.72 11.79
C PHE A 103 -9.22 7.88 10.61
N SER A 104 -9.95 6.82 10.24
CA SER A 104 -11.07 6.88 9.27
C SER A 104 -12.20 7.83 9.72
N SER A 105 -12.22 8.20 11.00
CA SER A 105 -13.06 9.24 11.60
C SER A 105 -12.25 10.03 12.63
N PRO A 106 -12.70 11.24 13.04
CA PRO A 106 -12.02 12.00 14.08
C PRO A 106 -11.87 11.20 15.38
N VAL A 107 -10.67 11.26 15.97
CA VAL A 107 -10.31 10.50 17.18
C VAL A 107 -10.06 11.45 18.34
N THR A 108 -10.70 11.22 19.49
CA THR A 108 -10.53 12.05 20.69
C THR A 108 -9.39 11.55 21.57
N TYR A 109 -8.37 12.38 21.74
CA TYR A 109 -7.26 12.18 22.68
C TYR A 109 -7.55 12.96 23.96
N THR A 110 -7.70 12.26 25.09
CA THR A 110 -7.91 12.87 26.41
C THR A 110 -6.59 12.93 27.16
N VAL A 111 -6.09 14.14 27.39
CA VAL A 111 -4.91 14.39 28.23
C VAL A 111 -5.35 14.59 29.67
N THR A 112 -4.81 13.81 30.60
CA THR A 112 -5.04 13.99 32.04
C THR A 112 -3.84 14.67 32.68
N ALA A 113 -4.08 15.80 33.35
CA ALA A 113 -3.08 16.55 34.10
C ALA A 113 -2.68 15.82 35.39
N GLY A 114 -1.64 16.33 36.07
CA GLY A 114 -1.27 15.82 37.39
C GLY A 114 -2.40 15.99 38.40
N ASP A 115 -3.15 17.09 38.35
CA ASP A 115 -4.25 17.37 39.28
C ASP A 115 -5.54 16.58 38.99
N GLY A 116 -5.54 15.74 37.95
CA GLY A 116 -6.68 14.95 37.51
C GLY A 116 -7.64 15.69 36.59
N SER A 117 -7.44 16.98 36.31
CA SER A 117 -8.20 17.69 35.29
C SER A 117 -7.88 17.13 33.90
N MET A 118 -8.86 17.17 32.99
CA MET A 118 -8.76 16.56 31.66
C MET A 118 -8.96 17.59 30.56
N GLN A 119 -8.32 17.36 29.42
CA GLN A 119 -8.52 18.11 28.19
C GLN A 119 -8.63 17.15 27.01
N ASP A 120 -9.72 17.28 26.26
CA ASP A 120 -9.93 16.50 25.04
C ASP A 120 -9.39 17.27 23.84
N TYR A 121 -8.68 16.55 22.97
CA TYR A 121 -8.22 17.01 21.66
C TYR A 121 -8.87 16.16 20.56
N SER A 122 -9.53 16.79 19.60
CA SER A 122 -10.08 16.10 18.43
C SER A 122 -9.04 16.02 17.32
N VAL A 123 -8.57 14.82 17.00
CA VAL A 123 -7.58 14.57 15.94
C VAL A 123 -8.28 14.15 14.66
N THR A 124 -8.11 14.94 13.61
CA THR A 124 -8.64 14.66 12.27
C THR A 124 -7.50 14.46 11.28
N VAL A 125 -7.52 13.33 10.57
CA VAL A 125 -6.58 13.05 9.47
C VAL A 125 -7.34 13.14 8.15
N ASN A 126 -6.89 14.03 7.27
CA ASN A 126 -7.43 14.20 5.92
C ASN A 126 -6.52 13.47 4.93
N ILE A 127 -7.11 12.88 3.89
CA ILE A 127 -6.35 12.31 2.76
C ILE A 127 -6.29 13.36 1.65
N ALA A 128 -5.09 13.67 1.16
CA ALA A 128 -4.90 14.56 0.03
C ALA A 128 -5.53 13.97 -1.24
N ALA A 129 -5.96 14.84 -2.15
CA ALA A 129 -6.36 14.40 -3.48
C ALA A 129 -5.11 14.01 -4.28
N GLY A 130 -5.11 12.81 -4.87
CA GLY A 130 -4.07 12.42 -5.82
C GLY A 130 -4.26 13.12 -7.17
N THR A 131 -3.22 13.10 -7.99
CA THR A 131 -3.29 13.61 -9.37
C THR A 131 -3.34 12.42 -10.34
N PRO A 132 -4.27 12.38 -11.32
CA PRO A 132 -4.31 11.31 -12.31
C PRO A 132 -2.99 11.18 -13.07
N TYR A 133 -2.55 9.94 -13.23
CA TYR A 133 -1.41 9.54 -14.03
C TYR A 133 -1.85 8.52 -15.05
N GLU A 134 -1.47 8.70 -16.32
CA GLU A 134 -1.71 7.70 -17.34
C GLU A 134 -0.54 7.55 -18.31
N ILE A 135 -0.38 6.33 -18.80
CA ILE A 135 0.39 6.02 -20.00
C ILE A 135 -0.55 5.28 -20.94
N LEU A 136 -0.97 5.96 -22.00
CA LEU A 136 -1.75 5.38 -23.09
C LEU A 136 -0.82 5.12 -24.28
N HIS A 137 -0.82 3.89 -24.77
CA HIS A 137 -0.21 3.51 -26.03
C HIS A 137 -1.23 2.80 -26.89
N ASP A 138 -1.80 3.51 -27.86
CA ASP A 138 -2.83 3.02 -28.79
C ASP A 138 -2.49 3.33 -30.26
N THR A 139 -1.23 3.70 -30.51
CA THR A 139 -0.78 4.06 -31.84
C THR A 139 -0.45 2.80 -32.64
N GLY A 140 -1.26 2.50 -33.65
CA GLY A 140 -1.07 1.34 -34.50
C GLY A 140 -2.30 1.06 -35.36
N SER A 141 -2.18 0.12 -36.29
CA SER A 141 -3.32 -0.38 -37.10
C SER A 141 -3.14 -1.87 -37.41
N ASN A 142 -2.44 -2.59 -36.55
CA ASN A 142 -2.18 -4.00 -36.73
C ASN A 142 -2.81 -4.81 -35.60
N SER A 143 -2.84 -6.12 -35.81
CA SER A 143 -3.24 -7.04 -34.76
C SER A 143 -2.39 -8.30 -34.81
N ALA A 144 -2.33 -8.98 -33.68
CA ALA A 144 -1.67 -10.27 -33.55
C ALA A 144 -2.67 -11.31 -33.05
N TRP A 145 -2.42 -12.55 -33.41
CA TRP A 145 -3.21 -13.67 -32.92
C TRP A 145 -3.07 -13.81 -31.40
N PHE A 146 -4.19 -14.03 -30.72
CA PHE A 146 -4.27 -14.26 -29.29
C PHE A 146 -5.30 -15.35 -28.97
N GLY A 147 -4.87 -16.59 -28.75
CA GLY A 147 -5.74 -17.66 -28.25
C GLY A 147 -5.33 -19.07 -28.63
N GLY A 148 -6.21 -20.00 -28.27
CA GLY A 148 -5.91 -21.41 -28.12
C GLY A 148 -6.11 -22.33 -29.32
N ASP A 149 -6.57 -21.88 -30.48
CA ASP A 149 -6.71 -22.77 -31.65
C ASP A 149 -5.33 -23.17 -32.23
N ALA A 150 -5.15 -24.47 -32.49
CA ALA A 150 -3.92 -25.06 -33.04
C ALA A 150 -3.77 -24.94 -34.57
N ASN A 151 -4.82 -24.53 -35.29
CA ASN A 151 -4.84 -24.56 -36.77
C ASN A 151 -4.15 -23.35 -37.43
N TYR A 152 -3.63 -22.39 -36.65
CA TYR A 152 -2.87 -21.28 -37.22
C TYR A 152 -1.46 -21.72 -37.61
N ALA A 153 -1.06 -21.46 -38.86
CA ALA A 153 0.25 -21.86 -39.41
C ALA A 153 1.45 -21.28 -38.63
N GLY A 154 1.23 -20.29 -37.75
CA GLY A 154 2.23 -19.68 -36.86
C GLY A 154 2.29 -20.24 -35.44
N GLY A 155 1.51 -21.27 -35.09
CA GLY A 155 1.42 -21.81 -33.72
C GLY A 155 0.44 -21.04 -32.82
N ARG A 156 0.08 -21.64 -31.67
CA ARG A 156 -0.75 -20.98 -30.65
C ARG A 156 0.05 -19.83 -30.04
N ASN A 157 -0.58 -18.68 -29.89
CA ASN A 157 -0.06 -17.57 -29.11
C ASN A 157 -1.15 -17.19 -28.12
N VAL A 158 -1.06 -17.66 -26.87
CA VAL A 158 -2.09 -17.42 -25.86
C VAL A 158 -1.67 -16.33 -24.88
N GLY A 159 -0.46 -15.77 -25.01
CA GLY A 159 0.15 -14.94 -23.99
C GLY A 159 1.07 -13.89 -24.58
N GLN A 160 0.84 -12.64 -24.21
CA GLN A 160 1.62 -11.49 -24.66
C GLN A 160 1.92 -10.55 -23.50
N GLY A 161 2.93 -9.71 -23.65
CA GLY A 161 3.30 -8.76 -22.63
C GLY A 161 4.05 -7.53 -23.10
N GLN A 162 4.05 -6.54 -22.22
CA GLN A 162 4.64 -5.23 -22.41
C GLN A 162 5.30 -4.81 -21.10
N SER A 163 6.53 -4.33 -21.14
CA SER A 163 7.09 -3.57 -20.03
C SER A 163 6.82 -2.08 -20.19
N VAL A 164 6.63 -1.43 -19.06
CA VAL A 164 6.33 0.00 -18.97
C VAL A 164 7.27 0.60 -17.92
N LEU A 165 7.96 1.68 -18.28
CA LEU A 165 8.73 2.47 -17.34
C LEU A 165 7.78 3.47 -16.67
N ILE A 166 7.71 3.40 -15.36
CA ILE A 166 6.96 4.35 -14.54
C ILE A 166 7.91 5.48 -14.15
N ASP A 167 7.59 6.71 -14.54
CA ASP A 167 8.47 7.89 -14.38
C ASP A 167 8.08 8.80 -13.22
N GLN A 168 7.00 8.50 -12.50
CA GLN A 168 6.55 9.19 -11.30
C GLN A 168 6.30 8.18 -10.16
N ASP A 169 6.35 8.65 -8.92
CA ASP A 169 5.82 7.85 -7.80
C ASP A 169 4.30 7.80 -7.97
N ILE A 170 3.73 6.59 -8.09
CA ILE A 170 2.30 6.38 -8.30
C ILE A 170 1.74 5.29 -7.39
N ILE A 171 0.44 5.33 -7.21
CA ILE A 171 -0.37 4.15 -6.93
C ILE A 171 -0.95 3.70 -8.27
N LEU A 172 -0.51 2.55 -8.76
CA LEU A 172 -1.03 1.91 -9.97
C LEU A 172 -2.42 1.35 -9.67
N GLU A 173 -3.42 1.78 -10.44
CA GLU A 173 -4.84 1.46 -10.23
C GLU A 173 -5.44 0.54 -11.29
N SER A 174 -4.92 0.59 -12.52
CA SER A 174 -5.36 -0.30 -13.59
C SER A 174 -4.29 -0.52 -14.66
N PHE A 175 -4.43 -1.65 -15.35
CA PHE A 175 -3.73 -1.91 -16.59
C PHE A 175 -4.73 -2.49 -17.58
N SER A 176 -4.62 -2.10 -18.85
CA SER A 176 -5.52 -2.53 -19.91
C SER A 176 -4.75 -2.95 -21.14
N ILE A 177 -5.31 -3.91 -21.88
CA ILE A 177 -4.92 -4.23 -23.26
C ILE A 177 -6.14 -4.08 -24.17
N SER A 178 -5.93 -3.80 -25.44
CA SER A 178 -7.02 -3.70 -26.43
C SER A 178 -7.07 -4.94 -27.31
N MET A 179 -8.28 -5.43 -27.58
CA MET A 179 -8.53 -6.49 -28.56
C MET A 179 -9.25 -5.94 -29.79
N ALA A 180 -8.76 -6.27 -30.98
CA ALA A 180 -9.39 -5.93 -32.25
C ALA A 180 -10.70 -6.71 -32.49
N THR A 181 -10.84 -7.90 -31.89
CA THR A 181 -11.99 -8.79 -32.10
C THR A 181 -12.50 -9.39 -30.78
N PRO A 182 -13.74 -9.89 -30.75
CA PRO A 182 -14.19 -10.78 -29.68
C PRO A 182 -13.39 -12.09 -29.65
N PHE A 183 -13.55 -12.84 -28.56
CA PHE A 183 -13.12 -14.23 -28.46
C PHE A 183 -14.13 -15.15 -29.14
N ALA A 184 -13.69 -15.87 -30.16
CA ALA A 184 -14.52 -16.83 -30.90
C ALA A 184 -13.71 -18.05 -31.36
N ASN A 185 -14.38 -19.17 -31.58
CA ASN A 185 -13.81 -20.33 -32.23
C ASN A 185 -13.63 -20.05 -33.73
N ASN A 186 -12.46 -20.36 -34.30
CA ASN A 186 -12.17 -20.02 -35.71
C ASN A 186 -12.86 -20.92 -36.74
N VAL A 187 -13.45 -22.03 -36.30
CA VAL A 187 -14.11 -22.99 -37.19
C VAL A 187 -15.60 -22.67 -37.30
N ASP A 188 -16.27 -22.45 -36.18
CA ASP A 188 -17.74 -22.29 -36.13
C ASP A 188 -18.21 -20.91 -35.63
N SER A 189 -17.28 -20.01 -35.29
CA SER A 189 -17.55 -18.66 -34.78
C SER A 189 -18.35 -18.62 -33.47
N SER A 190 -18.44 -19.73 -32.74
CA SER A 190 -19.05 -19.76 -31.41
C SER A 190 -18.26 -18.89 -30.43
N THR A 191 -18.97 -18.18 -29.56
CA THR A 191 -18.38 -17.37 -28.49
C THR A 191 -18.63 -18.02 -27.13
N GLY A 192 -17.83 -17.63 -26.14
CA GLY A 192 -17.95 -18.11 -24.77
C GLY A 192 -17.21 -17.19 -23.82
N ASP A 193 -17.49 -17.35 -22.53
CA ASP A 193 -16.73 -16.65 -21.49
C ASP A 193 -15.29 -17.17 -21.50
N VAL A 194 -14.33 -16.27 -21.40
CA VAL A 194 -12.92 -16.62 -21.25
C VAL A 194 -12.35 -15.99 -19.98
N THR A 195 -11.33 -16.61 -19.40
CA THR A 195 -10.56 -16.00 -18.32
C THR A 195 -9.22 -15.56 -18.85
N LEU A 196 -8.89 -14.27 -18.66
CA LEU A 196 -7.56 -13.74 -18.90
C LEU A 196 -6.87 -13.49 -17.56
N ARG A 197 -5.64 -13.98 -17.44
CA ARG A 197 -4.78 -13.69 -16.29
C ARG A 197 -3.75 -12.64 -16.64
N LEU A 198 -3.74 -11.55 -15.89
CA LEU A 198 -2.64 -10.59 -15.87
C LEU A 198 -1.62 -11.01 -14.81
N ILE A 199 -0.34 -10.98 -15.17
CA ILE A 199 0.77 -11.07 -14.23
C ILE A 199 1.58 -9.79 -14.31
N ILE A 200 1.79 -9.16 -13.16
CA ILE A 200 2.67 -8.00 -12.99
C ILE A 200 4.00 -8.50 -12.42
N ARG A 201 5.11 -8.16 -13.08
CA ARG A 201 6.46 -8.52 -12.64
C ARG A 201 7.34 -7.29 -12.51
N ASN A 202 8.40 -7.40 -11.73
CA ASN A 202 9.51 -6.45 -11.78
C ASN A 202 10.38 -6.67 -13.04
N ALA A 203 11.35 -5.79 -13.28
CA ALA A 203 12.28 -5.90 -14.41
C ALA A 203 13.11 -7.20 -14.45
N GLY A 204 13.28 -7.88 -13.31
CA GLY A 204 13.95 -9.19 -13.23
C GLY A 204 13.02 -10.38 -13.50
N GLY A 205 11.73 -10.13 -13.73
CA GLY A 205 10.72 -11.15 -13.97
C GLY A 205 10.17 -11.83 -12.72
N VAL A 206 10.44 -11.28 -11.53
CA VAL A 206 9.78 -11.76 -10.30
C VAL A 206 8.33 -11.29 -10.31
N MET A 207 7.40 -12.22 -10.11
CA MET A 207 5.97 -11.94 -9.97
C MET A 207 5.72 -11.08 -8.72
N LEU A 208 5.04 -9.97 -8.93
CA LEU A 208 4.59 -9.03 -7.89
C LEU A 208 3.10 -9.20 -7.61
N ASP A 209 2.31 -9.48 -8.65
CA ASP A 209 0.87 -9.68 -8.54
C ASP A 209 0.33 -10.52 -9.71
N SER A 210 -0.85 -11.11 -9.52
CA SER A 210 -1.57 -11.92 -10.50
C SER A 210 -3.09 -11.75 -10.35
N ILE A 211 -3.76 -11.36 -11.44
CA ILE A 211 -5.18 -10.98 -11.42
C ILE A 211 -5.92 -11.70 -12.55
N ASP A 212 -6.96 -12.45 -12.19
CA ASP A 212 -7.87 -13.07 -13.15
C ASP A 212 -9.04 -12.15 -13.48
N LEU A 213 -9.42 -12.12 -14.76
CA LEU A 213 -10.58 -11.41 -15.25
C LEU A 213 -11.37 -12.30 -16.19
N VAL A 214 -12.67 -12.46 -15.90
CA VAL A 214 -13.61 -13.13 -16.79
C VAL A 214 -14.10 -12.12 -17.83
N VAL A 215 -13.81 -12.40 -19.11
CA VAL A 215 -14.31 -11.66 -20.25
C VAL A 215 -15.56 -12.40 -20.77
N PRO A 216 -16.74 -11.76 -20.76
CA PRO A 216 -17.99 -12.44 -21.09
C PRO A 216 -18.11 -12.72 -22.60
N ALA A 217 -18.89 -13.73 -22.97
CA ALA A 217 -19.18 -14.09 -24.37
C ALA A 217 -19.82 -12.96 -25.20
N SER A 218 -20.39 -11.95 -24.52
CA SER A 218 -20.96 -10.75 -25.14
C SER A 218 -19.93 -9.66 -25.46
N TYR A 219 -18.68 -9.82 -25.03
CA TYR A 219 -17.59 -8.90 -25.35
C TYR A 219 -17.34 -8.88 -26.86
N SER A 220 -17.19 -7.70 -27.43
CA SER A 220 -17.12 -7.47 -28.88
C SER A 220 -15.78 -6.92 -29.39
N GLY A 221 -14.75 -6.89 -28.54
CA GLY A 221 -13.50 -6.15 -28.78
C GLY A 221 -13.42 -4.83 -27.99
N GLY A 222 -12.26 -4.16 -28.06
CA GLY A 222 -11.91 -2.94 -27.33
C GLY A 222 -11.05 -3.19 -26.08
N TRP A 223 -11.09 -2.27 -25.13
CA TRP A 223 -10.27 -2.39 -23.91
C TRP A 223 -10.75 -3.47 -22.96
N ILE A 224 -9.81 -4.26 -22.47
CA ILE A 224 -9.96 -5.16 -21.33
C ILE A 224 -9.10 -4.62 -20.20
N THR A 225 -9.71 -4.34 -19.05
CA THR A 225 -9.07 -3.63 -17.94
C THR A 225 -9.05 -4.49 -16.69
N TRP A 226 -7.86 -4.73 -16.14
CA TRP A 226 -7.70 -5.28 -14.80
C TRP A 226 -7.71 -4.15 -13.79
N THR A 227 -8.68 -4.17 -12.89
CA THR A 227 -8.89 -3.17 -11.83
C THR A 227 -9.72 -3.77 -10.68
N PRO A 228 -9.51 -3.36 -9.42
CA PRO A 228 -8.45 -2.47 -8.96
C PRO A 228 -7.10 -3.18 -8.88
N ILE A 229 -6.04 -2.49 -9.31
CA ILE A 229 -4.67 -2.74 -8.89
C ILE A 229 -4.42 -1.75 -7.72
N ASN A 230 -3.75 -2.17 -6.65
CA ASN A 230 -3.45 -1.28 -5.51
C ASN A 230 -1.97 -1.38 -5.17
N MET A 231 -1.13 -0.92 -6.10
CA MET A 231 0.32 -1.11 -6.02
C MET A 231 1.05 0.22 -5.97
N SER A 232 1.82 0.47 -4.92
CA SER A 232 2.74 1.62 -4.86
C SER A 232 3.97 1.32 -5.71
N VAL A 233 4.28 2.22 -6.64
CA VAL A 233 5.37 2.08 -7.60
C VAL A 233 6.21 3.35 -7.59
N ALA A 234 7.52 3.21 -7.37
CA ALA A 234 8.44 4.33 -7.36
C ALA A 234 8.82 4.77 -8.79
N SER A 235 9.10 6.05 -8.97
CA SER A 235 9.67 6.61 -10.19
C SER A 235 10.96 5.88 -10.60
N GLY A 236 11.11 5.63 -11.89
CA GLY A 236 12.21 4.87 -12.47
C GLY A 236 12.00 3.35 -12.43
N THR A 237 10.88 2.85 -11.89
CA THR A 237 10.59 1.41 -11.87
C THR A 237 10.08 0.95 -13.23
N THR A 238 10.68 -0.10 -13.78
CA THR A 238 10.09 -0.84 -14.90
C THR A 238 9.26 -2.01 -14.38
N LEU A 239 7.97 -2.01 -14.73
CA LEU A 239 7.08 -3.15 -14.53
C LEU A 239 6.90 -3.90 -15.85
N ILE A 240 6.70 -5.20 -15.77
CA ILE A 240 6.39 -6.08 -16.91
C ILE A 240 4.99 -6.62 -16.70
N PHE A 241 4.11 -6.34 -17.64
CA PHE A 241 2.73 -6.81 -17.68
C PHE A 241 2.64 -7.90 -18.72
N THR A 242 2.24 -9.11 -18.31
CA THR A 242 1.91 -10.18 -19.27
C THR A 242 0.48 -10.61 -19.06
N ALA A 243 -0.29 -10.72 -20.13
CA ALA A 243 -1.62 -11.29 -20.11
C ALA A 243 -1.65 -12.59 -20.90
N TYR A 244 -2.34 -13.61 -20.39
CA TYR A 244 -2.57 -14.83 -21.14
C TYR A 244 -3.98 -15.39 -20.97
N LEU A 245 -4.43 -16.14 -21.98
CA LEU A 245 -5.69 -16.88 -21.98
C LEU A 245 -5.54 -18.15 -21.15
N VAL A 246 -6.20 -18.18 -20.00
CA VAL A 246 -6.21 -19.35 -19.11
C VAL A 246 -6.85 -20.54 -19.82
N GLY A 247 -6.17 -21.68 -19.80
CA GLY A 247 -6.57 -22.89 -20.50
C GLY A 247 -6.46 -22.82 -22.03
N GLY A 248 -5.85 -21.76 -22.60
CA GLY A 248 -5.68 -21.62 -24.05
C GLY A 248 -4.82 -22.71 -24.69
N TYR A 249 -3.92 -23.35 -23.94
CA TYR A 249 -3.18 -24.52 -24.44
C TYR A 249 -3.87 -25.86 -24.12
N ASP A 250 -4.87 -25.85 -23.24
CA ASP A 250 -5.56 -27.06 -22.78
C ASP A 250 -6.91 -27.23 -23.50
N THR A 251 -7.97 -26.68 -22.92
CA THR A 251 -9.37 -26.93 -23.32
C THR A 251 -10.03 -25.75 -24.04
N ASN A 252 -9.43 -24.56 -24.00
CA ASN A 252 -10.04 -23.37 -24.55
C ASN A 252 -9.57 -23.14 -25.98
N GLU A 253 -10.47 -23.34 -26.94
CA GLU A 253 -10.21 -23.16 -28.37
C GLU A 253 -10.56 -21.75 -28.87
N LEU A 254 -11.04 -20.87 -28.00
CA LEU A 254 -11.41 -19.51 -28.38
C LEU A 254 -10.16 -18.67 -28.65
N THR A 255 -10.28 -17.81 -29.65
CA THR A 255 -9.21 -16.90 -30.08
C THR A 255 -9.76 -15.52 -30.36
N ALA A 256 -8.88 -14.54 -30.25
CA ALA A 256 -9.11 -13.17 -30.61
C ALA A 256 -7.87 -12.62 -31.33
N TYR A 257 -7.99 -11.38 -31.78
CA TYR A 257 -6.88 -10.58 -32.24
C TYR A 257 -6.62 -9.50 -31.22
N ILE A 258 -5.41 -9.46 -30.67
CA ILE A 258 -4.96 -8.37 -29.81
C ILE A 258 -4.47 -7.21 -30.68
N ASP A 259 -4.83 -5.97 -30.32
CA ASP A 259 -4.36 -4.79 -31.04
C ASP A 259 -2.86 -4.57 -30.80
N ALA A 260 -2.14 -4.29 -31.89
CA ALA A 260 -0.68 -4.20 -31.90
C ALA A 260 -0.16 -3.18 -32.91
N ASN A 261 1.13 -2.84 -32.81
CA ASN A 261 1.82 -1.97 -33.76
C ASN A 261 2.92 -2.69 -34.55
N LEU A 262 2.93 -2.55 -35.89
CA LEU A 262 4.01 -3.06 -36.76
C LEU A 262 5.29 -2.24 -36.69
N VAL A 263 5.24 -1.00 -36.18
CA VAL A 263 6.43 -0.18 -35.99
C VAL A 263 7.18 -0.70 -34.78
N THR A 264 8.29 -1.38 -35.03
CA THR A 264 9.23 -1.79 -33.99
C THR A 264 9.70 -0.53 -33.25
N ASP A 265 9.41 -0.45 -31.95
CA ASP A 265 9.85 0.56 -30.96
C ASP A 265 9.03 1.86 -30.92
N SER A 266 7.72 1.79 -31.15
CA SER A 266 6.86 2.96 -30.93
C SER A 266 6.76 3.36 -29.46
N TYR A 267 6.95 2.42 -28.54
CA TYR A 267 7.15 2.70 -27.11
C TYR A 267 8.60 2.40 -26.72
N SER A 268 9.47 3.40 -26.89
CA SER A 268 10.93 3.28 -26.69
C SER A 268 11.37 2.92 -25.27
N ASN A 269 10.47 3.09 -24.28
CA ASN A 269 10.75 2.83 -22.87
C ASN A 269 10.31 1.42 -22.42
N GLY A 270 10.00 0.52 -23.37
CA GLY A 270 9.49 -0.81 -23.07
C GLY A 270 10.01 -1.92 -23.96
N ARG A 271 10.02 -3.13 -23.41
CA ARG A 271 10.26 -4.39 -24.09
C ARG A 271 8.97 -5.17 -24.18
N ARG A 272 8.87 -6.00 -25.20
CA ARG A 272 7.66 -6.72 -25.54
C ARG A 272 7.96 -8.19 -25.46
N TYR A 273 6.96 -8.92 -24.99
CA TYR A 273 7.14 -10.30 -24.60
C TYR A 273 6.05 -11.13 -25.24
N ASP A 274 6.45 -12.31 -25.65
CA ASP A 274 5.58 -13.39 -26.08
C ASP A 274 6.04 -14.67 -25.43
N ILE A 275 5.24 -15.70 -25.61
CA ILE A 275 5.60 -17.02 -25.15
C ILE A 275 5.33 -18.02 -26.26
N ASN A 276 6.43 -18.55 -26.82
CA ASN A 276 6.38 -19.52 -27.88
C ASN A 276 6.81 -20.89 -27.31
N GLY A 277 5.91 -21.87 -27.37
CA GLY A 277 6.19 -23.25 -26.94
C GLY A 277 6.01 -23.55 -25.45
N ALA A 278 5.31 -22.70 -24.68
CA ALA A 278 4.81 -23.08 -23.37
C ALA A 278 3.39 -23.65 -23.50
N TYR A 279 3.16 -24.85 -22.96
CA TYR A 279 1.96 -25.64 -23.26
C TYR A 279 0.99 -25.79 -22.08
N THR A 280 1.18 -25.06 -20.98
CA THR A 280 0.30 -25.11 -19.80
C THR A 280 0.23 -23.74 -19.12
N ASP A 281 -0.82 -23.49 -18.33
CA ASP A 281 -0.94 -22.25 -17.54
C ASP A 281 0.24 -22.07 -16.56
N ALA A 282 0.70 -23.15 -15.92
CA ALA A 282 1.86 -23.11 -15.03
C ALA A 282 3.15 -22.68 -15.77
N ALA A 283 3.26 -23.03 -17.06
CA ALA A 283 4.38 -22.60 -17.89
C ALA A 283 4.29 -21.11 -18.25
N MET A 284 3.09 -20.51 -18.28
CA MET A 284 2.86 -19.06 -18.48
C MET A 284 3.33 -18.23 -17.28
N GLU A 285 3.25 -18.79 -16.09
CA GLU A 285 3.71 -18.10 -14.88
C GLU A 285 5.24 -18.05 -14.77
N THR A 286 5.92 -19.03 -15.39
CA THR A 286 7.38 -19.19 -15.35
C THR A 286 8.10 -18.19 -16.26
N TRP A 287 8.78 -17.20 -15.67
CA TRP A 287 9.40 -16.10 -16.42
C TRP A 287 10.40 -16.53 -17.49
N SER A 288 11.22 -17.56 -17.23
CA SER A 288 12.23 -18.04 -18.19
C SER A 288 11.65 -18.59 -19.50
N ASN A 289 10.35 -18.81 -19.56
CA ASN A 289 9.67 -19.28 -20.77
C ASN A 289 9.28 -18.11 -21.69
N TRP A 290 9.25 -16.88 -21.18
CA TRP A 290 8.88 -15.70 -21.97
C TRP A 290 10.06 -15.25 -22.83
N GLY A 291 9.80 -15.11 -24.13
CA GLY A 291 10.69 -14.53 -25.12
C GLY A 291 10.41 -13.04 -25.31
N THR A 292 11.10 -12.44 -26.28
CA THR A 292 10.83 -11.07 -26.71
C THR A 292 10.32 -11.04 -28.14
N GLN A 293 9.43 -10.10 -28.42
CA GLN A 293 8.87 -9.86 -29.75
C GLN A 293 9.05 -8.40 -30.18
N ASP A 294 8.83 -8.14 -31.47
CA ASP A 294 9.19 -6.87 -32.10
C ASP A 294 8.03 -5.85 -32.18
N TYR A 295 6.80 -6.23 -31.80
CA TYR A 295 5.64 -5.34 -31.88
C TYR A 295 5.12 -4.90 -30.51
N ASP A 296 4.75 -3.63 -30.41
CA ASP A 296 4.12 -3.01 -29.23
C ASP A 296 2.65 -3.43 -29.11
N LEU A 297 2.20 -3.69 -27.89
CA LEU A 297 0.79 -3.90 -27.58
C LEU A 297 0.07 -2.56 -27.49
N HIS A 298 -1.21 -2.52 -27.84
CA HIS A 298 -2.05 -1.42 -27.37
C HIS A 298 -2.34 -1.62 -25.89
N PHE A 299 -1.87 -0.70 -25.05
CA PHE A 299 -2.06 -0.75 -23.61
C PHE A 299 -2.45 0.60 -23.03
N TRP A 300 -3.12 0.56 -21.89
CA TRP A 300 -3.43 1.74 -21.10
C TRP A 300 -3.17 1.44 -19.63
N LEU A 301 -2.23 2.18 -19.05
CA LEU A 301 -1.91 2.14 -17.63
C LEU A 301 -2.46 3.40 -16.97
N GLN A 302 -3.16 3.22 -15.84
CA GLN A 302 -3.68 4.35 -15.07
C GLN A 302 -3.33 4.20 -13.60
N GLY A 303 -3.09 5.34 -12.95
CA GLY A 303 -2.83 5.41 -11.53
C GLY A 303 -2.98 6.83 -11.01
N MET A 304 -2.54 7.04 -9.78
CA MET A 304 -2.62 8.33 -9.09
C MET A 304 -1.25 8.67 -8.50
N ILE A 305 -0.79 9.90 -8.71
CA ILE A 305 0.38 10.47 -8.01
C ILE A 305 -0.08 10.85 -6.59
N PRO A 306 0.55 10.32 -5.53
CA PRO A 306 0.15 10.55 -4.13
C PRO A 306 0.22 11.99 -3.61
#